data_AF-Q72HS9-F1
#
_entry.id   AF-Q72HS9-F1
#
_cell.length_a   1.000
_cell.length_b   1.000
_cell.length_c   1.000
_cell.angle_alpha   90.00
_cell.angle_beta   90.00
_cell.angle_gamma   90.00
#
_symmetry.space_group_name_H-M   'P 1'
#
loop_
_entity.id
_entity.type
_entity.pdbx_description
1 polymer ?
#
loop_
_entity_poly.entity_id
_entity_poly.type
_entity_poly.pdbx_seq_one_letter_code
_entity_poly.pdbx_strand_id
1 'polypeptide(L)'
;MRKLLLAVLGLGAALAQEINPQGIIVNPVPTDLEVQVWVDKDPAKRGNAVYRIGESIYIYVRVNQDAYVYLFNINADGRIDPILPNPYERDNFLRAGETRRFPPEGARYRYTITGPEGEDRILAVASRRPLSVAEILDVERGEVRVQGWEGLARALSIVVKPVPARDWVTDVARYYVGRGEAPPPAEATLEVDSSPRGAEVYVDGGREGRTPLSLAVRPGRHEVELRLPGYAPYRAAVNARPGERVRVFARLVPEPKKEGVLSVSSSPQGAEVYVDGALRGRTPLALRLPEGRYQVELRLPGYAPYRVEVRVREGERAQVFARLVPLPREGTLVLEARPEGAEVYVDGRLVGRAPLSLSLEAGLHEVRLLAPGYAEYRARVEVRPEETLRLSVELVPLRATLEVYVNVEARVFLDGEEVGRTRGGYLRLEAPFGEHELTLVAPGYRTLVQTLQVSGDRVLRFQMVPLRR
;
A
#
# COMPACT_ATOMS: atom_id res chain seq x y z
N MET A 1 35.55 64.96 -7.78
CA MET A 1 34.74 64.16 -6.81
C MET A 1 35.01 62.69 -7.12
N ARG A 2 35.40 61.76 -6.26
CA ARG A 2 35.74 61.67 -4.83
C ARG A 2 36.59 60.38 -4.75
N LYS A 3 37.79 60.41 -4.17
CA LYS A 3 38.61 59.20 -3.93
C LYS A 3 37.89 58.32 -2.90
N LEU A 4 37.56 57.08 -3.24
CA LEU A 4 37.14 56.08 -2.25
C LEU A 4 38.37 55.28 -1.82
N LEU A 5 38.92 55.63 -0.66
CA LEU A 5 39.75 54.72 0.13
C LEU A 5 38.82 53.66 0.72
N LEU A 6 38.98 52.40 0.32
CA LEU A 6 38.48 51.28 1.12
C LEU A 6 39.48 51.06 2.27
N ALA A 7 39.13 51.52 3.46
CA ALA A 7 39.81 51.14 4.69
C ALA A 7 39.37 49.71 5.06
N VAL A 8 40.30 48.76 4.97
CA VAL A 8 40.12 47.41 5.51
C VAL A 8 40.26 47.51 7.03
N LEU A 9 39.14 47.68 7.72
CA LEU A 9 39.06 47.51 9.18
C LEU A 9 39.07 46.01 9.48
N GLY A 10 40.25 45.46 9.70
CA GLY A 10 40.41 44.15 10.32
C GLY A 10 39.95 44.21 11.78
N LEU A 11 38.68 43.91 12.05
CA LEU A 11 38.25 43.52 13.38
C LEU A 11 38.72 42.09 13.62
N GLY A 12 39.88 41.94 14.26
CA GLY A 12 40.24 40.70 14.92
C GLY A 12 39.26 40.48 16.09
N ALA A 13 38.27 39.63 15.90
CA ALA A 13 37.47 39.13 17.01
C ALA A 13 38.40 38.31 17.93
N ALA A 14 38.73 38.85 19.10
CA ALA A 14 39.33 38.06 20.16
C ALA A 14 38.30 36.99 20.55
N LEU A 15 38.53 35.74 20.17
CA LEU A 15 37.75 34.61 20.65
C LEU A 15 37.86 34.59 22.19
N ALA A 16 36.77 34.94 22.86
CA ALA A 16 36.68 34.79 24.30
C ALA A 16 36.78 33.29 24.62
N GLN A 17 37.65 32.92 25.56
CA GLN A 17 37.73 31.55 26.06
C GLN A 17 36.41 31.21 26.75
N GLU A 18 35.60 30.33 26.16
CA GLU A 18 34.34 29.90 26.76
C GLU A 18 34.60 28.83 27.82
N ILE A 19 34.17 29.10 29.04
CA ILE A 19 34.13 28.12 30.13
C ILE A 19 32.90 27.26 29.89
N ASN A 20 33.09 25.95 29.68
CA ASN A 20 31.97 25.02 29.57
C ASN A 20 31.26 24.90 30.94
N PRO A 21 29.93 24.72 31.00
CA PRO A 21 29.19 24.45 32.25
C PRO A 21 29.74 23.26 33.08
N GLN A 22 30.57 22.39 32.51
CA GLN A 22 31.31 21.34 33.24
C GLN A 22 32.65 21.78 33.83
N GLY A 23 32.96 23.07 33.78
CA GLY A 23 34.21 23.67 34.21
C GLY A 23 35.32 23.64 33.17
N ILE A 24 35.47 22.58 32.37
CA ILE A 24 36.63 22.44 31.47
C ILE A 24 36.86 23.69 30.59
N ILE A 25 38.10 24.22 30.58
CA ILE A 25 38.49 25.28 29.65
C ILE A 25 38.48 24.65 28.26
N VAL A 26 37.54 25.06 27.42
CA VAL A 26 37.47 24.53 26.05
C VAL A 26 38.51 25.26 25.23
N ASN A 27 39.44 24.52 24.62
CA ASN A 27 40.42 25.12 23.74
C ASN A 27 39.70 25.75 22.53
N PRO A 28 39.74 27.08 22.33
CA PRO A 28 38.97 27.75 21.29
C PRO A 28 39.50 27.48 19.87
N VAL A 29 40.67 26.84 19.74
CA VAL A 29 41.32 26.55 18.45
C VAL A 29 41.81 25.09 18.44
N PRO A 30 41.59 24.33 17.34
CA PRO A 30 42.17 23.00 17.20
C PRO A 30 43.70 23.02 17.37
N THR A 31 44.21 22.13 18.20
CA THR A 31 45.65 21.92 18.44
C THR A 31 45.99 20.45 18.26
N ASP A 32 47.23 20.18 17.85
CA ASP A 32 47.84 18.86 17.77
C ASP A 32 48.59 18.47 19.06
N LEU A 33 48.68 19.38 20.04
CA LEU A 33 49.14 19.08 21.40
C LEU A 33 48.01 18.40 22.18
N GLU A 34 48.32 17.26 22.78
CA GLU A 34 47.40 16.50 23.62
C GLU A 34 48.02 16.27 25.00
N VAL A 35 47.19 16.40 26.03
CA VAL A 35 47.51 16.01 27.40
C VAL A 35 46.42 15.07 27.91
N GLN A 36 46.84 14.05 28.64
CA GLN A 36 45.94 13.14 29.34
C GLN A 36 46.32 13.11 30.81
N VAL A 37 45.35 13.32 31.70
CA VAL A 37 45.51 13.17 33.14
C VAL A 37 44.53 12.13 33.68
N TRP A 38 44.99 11.27 34.58
CA TRP A 38 44.18 10.29 35.28
C TRP A 38 44.74 9.98 36.67
N VAL A 39 43.96 9.24 37.47
CA VAL A 39 44.31 8.83 38.83
C VAL A 39 44.47 7.32 38.90
N ASP A 40 45.24 6.81 39.86
CA ASP A 40 45.57 5.38 39.97
C ASP A 40 44.35 4.44 40.03
N LYS A 41 43.25 4.87 40.64
CA LYS A 41 42.01 4.07 40.72
C LYS A 41 41.12 4.15 39.48
N ASP A 42 41.45 5.02 38.52
CA ASP A 42 40.70 5.14 37.27
C ASP A 42 41.63 5.38 36.07
N PRO A 43 42.47 4.39 35.72
CA PRO A 43 43.36 4.48 34.56
C PRO A 43 42.61 4.56 33.22
N ALA A 44 41.32 4.19 33.20
CA ALA A 44 40.47 4.25 32.01
C ALA A 44 39.66 5.55 31.91
N LYS A 45 39.84 6.50 32.84
CA LYS A 45 39.12 7.78 32.90
C LYS A 45 37.59 7.66 32.82
N ARG A 46 37.02 6.67 33.52
CA ARG A 46 35.58 6.45 33.67
C ARG A 46 34.90 7.49 34.57
N GLY A 47 35.67 8.25 35.34
CA GLY A 47 35.19 9.28 36.25
C GLY A 47 34.52 8.72 37.51
N ASN A 48 34.88 7.50 37.91
CA ASN A 48 34.27 6.78 39.03
C ASN A 48 35.26 6.38 40.13
N ALA A 49 36.49 6.91 40.10
CA ALA A 49 37.46 6.71 41.17
C ALA A 49 36.93 7.27 42.50
N VAL A 50 37.08 6.51 43.58
CA VAL A 50 36.73 6.93 44.94
C VAL A 50 37.94 6.78 45.85
N TYR A 51 38.24 7.83 46.62
CA TYR A 51 39.26 7.83 47.66
C TYR A 51 38.67 8.19 49.02
N ARG A 52 39.23 7.59 50.07
CA ARG A 52 38.91 7.94 51.46
C ARG A 52 39.81 9.07 51.94
N ILE A 53 39.30 9.91 52.84
CA ILE A 53 40.13 10.91 53.53
C ILE A 53 41.31 10.19 54.23
N GLY A 54 42.52 10.71 54.03
CA GLY A 54 43.81 10.16 54.47
C GLY A 54 44.46 9.17 53.50
N GLU A 55 43.72 8.68 52.51
CA GLU A 55 44.23 7.76 51.49
C GLU A 55 45.23 8.46 50.57
N SER A 56 46.26 7.73 50.13
CA SER A 56 47.21 8.22 49.14
C SER A 56 46.60 8.19 47.73
N ILE A 57 46.91 9.19 46.92
CA ILE A 57 46.51 9.27 45.51
C ILE A 57 47.76 9.39 44.63
N TYR A 58 47.75 8.70 43.49
CA TYR A 58 48.78 8.86 42.47
C TYR A 58 48.16 9.39 41.19
N ILE A 59 48.78 10.43 40.66
CA ILE A 59 48.29 11.17 39.51
C ILE A 59 49.25 10.91 38.35
N TYR A 60 48.70 10.59 37.19
CA TYR A 60 49.48 10.30 36.01
C TYR A 60 49.14 11.32 34.93
N VAL A 61 50.18 11.81 34.26
CA VAL A 61 50.03 12.69 33.11
C VAL A 61 50.82 12.15 31.95
N ARG A 62 50.21 12.17 30.77
CA ARG A 62 50.88 11.88 29.50
C ARG A 62 50.70 13.03 28.53
N VAL A 63 51.77 13.38 27.81
CA VAL A 63 51.73 14.36 26.70
C VAL A 63 52.17 13.69 25.40
N ASN A 64 51.60 14.11 24.27
CA ASN A 64 52.00 13.58 22.96
C ASN A 64 53.19 14.34 22.33
N GLN A 65 53.52 15.53 22.82
CA GLN A 65 54.63 16.38 22.39
C GLN A 65 55.36 16.96 23.62
N ASP A 66 56.59 17.45 23.44
CA ASP A 66 57.33 18.15 24.48
C ASP A 66 56.51 19.34 25.03
N ALA A 67 56.27 19.38 26.33
CA ALA A 67 55.40 20.38 26.94
C ALA A 67 55.71 20.63 28.42
N TYR A 68 55.45 21.85 28.86
CA TYR A 68 55.34 22.23 30.26
C TYR A 68 53.94 21.91 30.78
N VAL A 69 53.86 21.17 31.87
CA VAL A 69 52.62 20.70 32.49
C VAL A 69 52.37 21.43 33.81
N TYR A 70 51.13 21.76 34.08
CA TYR A 70 50.68 22.34 35.34
C TYR A 70 49.48 21.54 35.83
N LEU A 71 49.49 21.18 37.11
CA LEU A 71 48.47 20.34 37.73
C LEU A 71 47.89 21.01 38.97
N PHE A 72 46.57 21.11 39.00
CA PHE A 72 45.82 21.68 40.11
C PHE A 72 44.69 20.72 40.50
N ASN A 73 44.57 20.40 41.78
CA ASN A 73 43.38 19.75 42.30
C ASN A 73 42.38 20.84 42.69
N ILE A 74 41.13 20.68 42.31
CA ILE A 74 40.01 21.52 42.71
C ILE A 74 39.10 20.64 43.55
N ASN A 75 39.11 20.90 44.85
CA ASN A 75 38.34 20.15 45.83
C ASN A 75 36.84 20.46 45.68
N ALA A 76 35.98 19.60 46.22
CA ALA A 76 34.52 19.76 46.23
C ALA A 76 34.02 21.09 46.83
N ASP A 77 34.76 21.68 47.79
CA ASP A 77 34.47 23.00 48.39
C ASP A 77 35.09 24.18 47.61
N GLY A 78 35.75 23.90 46.49
CA GLY A 78 36.45 24.88 45.68
C GLY A 78 37.84 25.24 46.16
N ARG A 79 38.37 24.65 47.24
CA ARG A 79 39.80 24.82 47.57
C ARG A 79 40.66 24.26 46.44
N ILE A 80 41.75 24.95 46.13
CA ILE A 80 42.67 24.52 45.07
C ILE A 80 43.99 24.10 45.70
N ASP A 81 44.43 22.88 45.40
CA ASP A 81 45.73 22.37 45.84
C ASP A 81 46.70 22.30 44.65
N PRO A 82 47.91 22.89 44.75
CA PRO A 82 48.89 22.83 43.69
C PRO A 82 49.59 21.47 43.68
N ILE A 83 49.40 20.71 42.61
CA ILE A 83 50.09 19.42 42.42
C ILE A 83 51.42 19.63 41.70
N LEU A 84 51.45 20.45 40.64
CA LEU A 84 52.67 20.73 39.88
C LEU A 84 52.58 22.14 39.23
N PRO A 85 53.61 23.00 39.36
CA PRO A 85 54.74 22.88 40.28
C PRO A 85 54.29 23.07 41.74
N ASN A 86 55.10 22.59 42.68
CA ASN A 86 54.90 22.77 44.12
C ASN A 86 56.26 23.01 44.82
N PRO A 87 56.30 23.32 46.14
CA PRO A 87 57.55 23.58 46.85
C PRO A 87 58.59 22.45 46.82
N TYR A 88 58.14 21.20 46.63
CA TYR A 88 58.97 19.99 46.60
C TYR A 88 59.36 19.55 45.18
N GLU A 89 58.54 19.88 44.17
CA GLU A 89 58.74 19.48 42.77
C GLU A 89 58.43 20.64 41.83
N ARG A 90 59.49 21.22 41.26
CA ARG A 90 59.42 22.41 40.40
C ARG A 90 59.60 22.10 38.91
N ASP A 91 60.24 20.99 38.57
CA ASP A 91 60.44 20.60 37.17
C ASP A 91 59.13 20.07 36.59
N ASN A 92 58.58 20.84 35.67
CA ASN A 92 57.27 20.59 35.09
C ASN A 92 57.34 20.33 33.58
N PHE A 93 58.52 20.08 33.03
CA PHE A 93 58.70 19.76 31.62
C PHE A 93 58.64 18.25 31.38
N LEU A 94 57.76 17.81 30.46
CA LEU A 94 57.61 16.42 30.04
C LEU A 94 57.96 16.29 28.55
N ARG A 95 58.60 15.18 28.19
CA ARG A 95 58.93 14.86 26.80
C ARG A 95 57.76 14.21 26.06
N ALA A 96 57.75 14.32 24.73
CA ALA A 96 56.79 13.68 23.86
C ALA A 96 56.63 12.17 24.17
N GLY A 97 55.40 11.73 24.42
CA GLY A 97 55.05 10.35 24.73
C GLY A 97 55.31 9.92 26.18
N GLU A 98 55.97 10.76 27.00
CA GLU A 98 56.27 10.48 28.39
C GLU A 98 54.99 10.40 29.22
N THR A 99 54.89 9.37 30.06
CA THR A 99 53.88 9.28 31.14
C THR A 99 54.60 9.47 32.47
N ARG A 100 54.31 10.57 33.18
CA ARG A 100 54.91 10.88 34.48
C ARG A 100 53.90 10.69 35.61
N ARG A 101 54.35 10.08 36.71
CA ARG A 101 53.56 9.85 37.93
C ARG A 101 53.92 10.89 38.99
N PHE A 102 52.92 11.39 39.69
CA PHE A 102 53.03 12.38 40.76
C PHE A 102 52.39 11.85 42.06
N PRO A 103 53.11 11.85 43.20
CA PRO A 103 54.54 12.14 43.31
C PRO A 103 55.40 11.08 42.57
N PRO A 104 56.65 11.38 42.18
CA PRO A 104 57.52 10.42 41.50
C PRO A 104 57.89 9.23 42.40
N GLU A 105 58.49 8.19 41.82
CA GLU A 105 58.92 7.01 42.58
C GLU A 105 60.09 7.35 43.51
N GLY A 106 60.00 6.91 44.76
CA GLY A 106 60.96 7.25 45.82
C GLY A 106 60.88 8.70 46.34
N ALA A 107 59.84 9.46 46.00
CA ALA A 107 59.64 10.82 46.50
C ALA A 107 59.60 10.87 48.05
N ARG A 108 60.16 11.93 48.63
CA ARG A 108 60.13 12.18 50.09
C ARG A 108 58.80 12.76 50.60
N TYR A 109 57.82 12.89 49.72
CA TYR A 109 56.47 13.41 50.02
C TYR A 109 55.43 12.51 49.36
N ARG A 110 54.20 12.58 49.85
CA ARG A 110 53.04 11.89 49.27
C ARG A 110 51.83 12.82 49.21
N TYR A 111 50.95 12.62 48.24
CA TYR A 111 49.64 13.27 48.24
C TYR A 111 48.65 12.42 49.02
N THR A 112 47.88 13.06 49.90
CA THR A 112 46.82 12.43 50.67
C THR A 112 45.54 13.22 50.51
N ILE A 113 44.42 12.51 50.39
CA ILE A 113 43.11 13.13 50.32
C ILE A 113 42.76 13.77 51.67
N THR A 114 42.36 15.04 51.67
CA THR A 114 42.09 15.81 52.90
C THR A 114 40.62 16.12 53.10
N GLY A 115 39.79 16.02 52.06
CA GLY A 115 38.37 16.37 52.09
C GLY A 115 38.11 17.86 51.76
N PRO A 116 36.83 18.30 51.80
CA PRO A 116 35.66 17.56 52.27
C PRO A 116 35.17 16.46 51.30
N GLU A 117 34.20 15.66 51.73
CA GLU A 117 33.57 14.66 50.86
C GLU A 117 32.84 15.34 49.68
N GLY A 118 32.96 14.78 48.48
CA GLY A 118 32.39 15.34 47.26
C GLY A 118 33.18 14.98 46.00
N GLU A 119 32.87 15.64 44.88
CA GLU A 119 33.62 15.49 43.62
C GLU A 119 34.81 16.44 43.59
N ASP A 120 36.00 15.88 43.44
CA ASP A 120 37.23 16.60 43.19
C ASP A 120 37.62 16.47 41.71
N ARG A 121 38.37 17.46 41.21
CA ARG A 121 38.83 17.50 39.82
C ARG A 121 40.30 17.83 39.75
N ILE A 122 41.06 17.06 38.96
CA ILE A 122 42.43 17.38 38.62
C ILE A 122 42.45 18.02 37.24
N LEU A 123 42.83 19.28 37.19
CA LEU A 123 43.06 20.00 35.95
C LEU A 123 44.53 19.87 35.55
N ALA A 124 44.77 19.33 34.36
CA ALA A 124 46.06 19.41 33.69
C ALA A 124 46.02 20.52 32.63
N VAL A 125 47.03 21.38 32.65
CA VAL A 125 47.30 22.36 31.60
C VAL A 125 48.65 22.02 31.00
N ALA A 126 48.70 21.73 29.70
CA ALA A 126 49.95 21.53 28.97
C ALA A 126 50.19 22.69 28.02
N SER A 127 51.43 23.17 27.92
CA SER A 127 51.83 24.25 27.03
C SER A 127 53.21 24.00 26.42
N ARG A 128 53.37 24.29 25.13
CA ARG A 128 54.67 24.25 24.43
C ARG A 128 55.67 25.27 24.97
N ARG A 129 55.16 26.32 25.63
CA ARG A 129 55.96 27.41 26.20
C ARG A 129 55.73 27.49 27.71
N PRO A 130 56.75 27.85 28.49
CA PRO A 130 56.57 27.98 29.94
C PRO A 130 55.54 29.08 30.25
N LEU A 131 54.61 28.76 31.15
CA LEU A 131 53.60 29.67 31.67
C LEU A 131 54.04 30.22 33.03
N SER A 132 53.79 31.51 33.27
CA SER A 132 53.96 32.12 34.59
C SER A 132 52.69 31.90 35.42
N VAL A 133 52.77 31.08 36.45
CA VAL A 133 51.63 30.77 37.33
C VAL A 133 51.49 31.72 38.52
N ALA A 134 52.20 32.86 38.54
CA ALA A 134 52.17 33.79 39.67
C ALA A 134 50.77 34.34 39.98
N GLU A 135 49.88 34.45 38.99
CA GLU A 135 48.48 34.86 39.21
C GLU A 135 47.64 33.78 39.94
N ILE A 136 48.15 32.54 39.98
CA ILE A 136 47.45 31.37 40.55
C ILE A 136 48.11 30.93 41.86
N LEU A 137 49.44 30.87 41.91
CA LEU A 137 50.21 30.20 42.95
C LEU A 137 51.54 30.89 43.20
N ASP A 138 51.88 31.07 44.48
CA ASP A 138 53.26 31.28 44.93
C ASP A 138 53.94 29.91 45.10
N VAL A 139 54.79 29.52 44.14
CA VAL A 139 55.40 28.17 44.11
C VAL A 139 56.36 27.94 45.28
N GLU A 140 57.02 29.00 45.78
CA GLU A 140 58.00 28.85 46.86
C GLU A 140 57.31 28.62 48.20
N ARG A 141 56.19 29.32 48.44
CA ARG A 141 55.40 29.19 49.66
C ARG A 141 54.31 28.12 49.60
N GLY A 142 53.96 27.67 48.39
CA GLY A 142 52.83 26.76 48.17
C GLY A 142 51.46 27.43 48.37
N GLU A 143 51.41 28.77 48.34
CA GLU A 143 50.21 29.56 48.63
C GLU A 143 49.40 29.83 47.36
N VAL A 144 48.19 29.27 47.28
CA VAL A 144 47.26 29.49 46.15
C VAL A 144 46.48 30.80 46.34
N ARG A 145 46.38 31.59 45.27
CA ARG A 145 45.79 32.95 45.26
C ARG A 145 44.36 32.99 44.73
N VAL A 146 43.86 31.87 44.23
CA VAL A 146 42.53 31.72 43.64
C VAL A 146 41.73 30.63 44.35
N GLN A 147 40.41 30.69 44.23
CA GLN A 147 39.51 29.68 44.77
C GLN A 147 38.42 29.37 43.75
N GLY A 148 37.98 28.11 43.79
CA GLY A 148 36.90 27.61 42.97
C GLY A 148 37.28 27.50 41.51
N TRP A 149 36.44 26.77 40.79
CA TRP A 149 36.69 26.52 39.39
C TRP A 149 36.69 27.80 38.54
N GLU A 150 35.73 28.71 38.77
CA GLU A 150 35.63 29.97 38.04
C GLU A 150 36.83 30.89 38.28
N GLY A 151 37.31 30.96 39.53
CA GLY A 151 38.49 31.74 39.89
C GLY A 151 39.76 31.22 39.21
N LEU A 152 39.94 29.90 39.21
CA LEU A 152 41.05 29.25 38.51
C LEU A 152 40.98 29.47 37.00
N ALA A 153 39.82 29.29 36.38
CA ALA A 153 39.63 29.50 34.95
C ALA A 153 39.92 30.96 34.54
N ARG A 154 39.46 31.93 35.34
CA ARG A 154 39.77 33.35 35.12
C ARG A 154 41.27 33.61 35.19
N ALA A 155 41.96 33.12 36.22
CA ALA A 155 43.41 33.31 36.33
C ALA A 155 44.16 32.59 35.22
N LEU A 156 43.76 31.38 34.85
CA LEU A 156 44.33 30.65 33.71
C LEU A 156 44.18 31.43 32.41
N SER A 157 43.05 32.08 32.15
CA SER A 157 42.86 32.92 30.96
C SER A 157 43.88 34.06 30.85
N ILE A 158 44.38 34.57 31.99
CA ILE A 158 45.45 35.56 32.06
C ILE A 158 46.80 34.88 31.81
N VAL A 159 47.06 33.77 32.49
CA VAL A 159 48.31 33.00 32.43
C VAL A 159 48.62 32.47 31.03
N VAL A 160 47.60 32.03 30.28
CA VAL A 160 47.78 31.50 28.91
C VAL A 160 47.75 32.58 27.82
N LYS A 161 47.31 33.81 28.13
CA LYS A 161 47.20 34.88 27.13
C LYS A 161 48.51 35.20 26.38
N PRO A 162 49.70 35.14 27.00
CA PRO A 162 50.96 35.38 26.30
C PRO A 162 51.36 34.27 25.31
N VAL A 163 50.73 33.09 25.36
CA VAL A 163 51.03 31.98 24.44
C VAL A 163 49.97 31.87 23.34
N PRO A 164 50.34 31.45 22.12
CA PRO A 164 49.37 31.20 21.06
C PRO A 164 48.29 30.20 21.49
N ALA A 165 47.03 30.43 21.09
CA ALA A 165 45.91 29.56 21.49
C ALA A 165 46.11 28.07 21.12
N ARG A 166 46.86 27.78 20.06
CA ARG A 166 47.19 26.40 19.62
C ARG A 166 48.33 25.75 20.42
N ASP A 167 49.06 26.50 21.24
CA ASP A 167 50.27 26.02 21.92
C ASP A 167 49.98 25.47 23.32
N TRP A 168 48.72 25.49 23.76
CA TRP A 168 48.31 24.91 25.04
C TRP A 168 47.00 24.13 24.90
N VAL A 169 46.78 23.20 25.81
CA VAL A 169 45.60 22.35 25.91
C VAL A 169 45.34 22.01 27.37
N THR A 170 44.12 21.62 27.69
CA THR A 170 43.77 21.15 29.03
C THR A 170 43.08 19.79 28.97
N ASP A 171 43.24 19.04 30.04
CA ASP A 171 42.47 17.82 30.30
C ASP A 171 42.09 17.76 31.77
N VAL A 172 41.01 17.04 32.08
CA VAL A 172 40.49 16.92 33.44
C VAL A 172 40.28 15.45 33.81
N ALA A 173 40.74 15.08 34.98
CA ALA A 173 40.35 13.85 35.66
C ALA A 173 39.39 14.19 36.82
N ARG A 174 38.43 13.31 37.10
CA ARG A 174 37.51 13.45 38.23
C ARG A 174 37.67 12.27 39.17
N TYR A 175 37.52 12.53 40.47
CA TYR A 175 37.44 11.49 41.48
C TYR A 175 36.54 11.96 42.62
N TYR A 176 36.07 11.03 43.45
CA TYR A 176 35.20 11.33 44.58
C TYR A 176 35.93 11.09 45.89
N VAL A 177 35.77 12.02 46.83
CA VAL A 177 36.20 11.88 48.21
C VAL A 177 35.02 11.39 49.04
N GLY A 178 35.13 10.23 49.68
CA GLY A 178 34.05 9.70 50.52
C GLY A 178 34.19 8.22 50.87
N ARG A 179 33.14 7.68 51.50
CA ARG A 179 33.09 6.29 52.00
C ARG A 179 32.34 5.30 51.10
N GLY A 180 31.74 5.73 49.98
CA GLY A 180 30.88 4.91 49.11
C GLY A 180 31.29 4.90 47.64
N GLU A 181 30.57 4.14 46.81
CA GLU A 181 30.74 4.15 45.35
C GLU A 181 30.42 5.55 44.77
N ALA A 182 31.08 5.91 43.67
CA ALA A 182 30.77 7.15 42.94
C ALA A 182 29.27 7.20 42.61
N PRO A 183 28.59 8.34 42.77
CA PRO A 183 27.17 8.44 42.45
C PRO A 183 26.94 7.97 41.00
N PRO A 184 25.90 7.17 40.74
CA PRO A 184 25.63 6.69 39.39
C PRO A 184 25.45 7.91 38.46
N PRO A 185 26.03 7.88 37.25
CA PRO A 185 25.91 9.00 36.33
C PRO A 185 24.43 9.27 36.05
N ALA A 186 24.03 10.53 36.13
CA ALA A 186 22.66 10.95 35.85
C ALA A 186 22.24 10.44 34.46
N GLU A 187 21.11 9.73 34.39
CA GLU A 187 20.56 9.27 33.12
C GLU A 187 20.20 10.48 32.23
N ALA A 188 20.39 10.32 30.92
CA ALA A 188 19.91 11.26 29.94
C ALA A 188 18.44 10.97 29.63
N THR A 189 17.67 11.97 29.20
CA THR A 189 16.33 11.76 28.66
C THR A 189 16.38 11.78 27.14
N LEU A 190 15.88 10.73 26.49
CA LEU A 190 15.69 10.66 25.06
C LEU A 190 14.21 10.91 24.72
N GLU A 191 13.95 12.00 24.02
CA GLU A 191 12.63 12.36 23.47
C GLU A 191 12.58 12.00 21.98
N VAL A 192 11.73 11.04 21.60
CA VAL A 192 11.59 10.54 20.23
C VAL A 192 10.19 10.83 19.71
N ASP A 193 10.08 11.56 18.60
CA ASP A 193 8.80 11.79 17.90
C ASP A 193 8.96 11.54 16.39
N SER A 194 7.84 11.34 15.69
CA SER A 194 7.84 11.10 14.25
C SER A 194 6.65 11.70 13.53
N SER A 195 6.82 11.90 12.22
CA SER A 195 5.74 12.25 11.30
C SER A 195 5.66 11.21 10.18
N PRO A 196 4.54 10.46 10.08
CA PRO A 196 3.43 10.40 11.02
C PRO A 196 3.81 9.77 12.38
N ARG A 197 2.97 10.01 13.40
CA ARG A 197 3.13 9.47 14.77
C ARG A 197 2.71 8.00 14.86
N GLY A 198 3.09 7.34 15.96
CA GLY A 198 2.75 5.94 16.23
C GLY A 198 3.76 4.93 15.70
N ALA A 199 4.93 5.38 15.26
CA ALA A 199 6.03 4.53 14.85
C ALA A 199 6.60 3.78 16.06
N GLU A 200 6.89 2.49 15.91
CA GLU A 200 7.54 1.69 16.95
C GLU A 200 8.99 2.14 17.11
N VAL A 201 9.38 2.45 18.35
CA VAL A 201 10.71 2.96 18.70
C VAL A 201 11.54 1.81 19.27
N TYR A 202 12.73 1.62 18.72
CA TYR A 202 13.74 0.71 19.21
C TYR A 202 14.99 1.50 19.61
N VAL A 203 15.57 1.17 20.77
CA VAL A 203 16.84 1.73 21.23
C VAL A 203 17.80 0.58 21.49
N ASP A 204 18.96 0.60 20.85
CA ASP A 204 19.98 -0.46 20.88
C ASP A 204 19.42 -1.86 20.56
N GLY A 205 18.40 -1.91 19.70
CA GLY A 205 17.70 -3.13 19.30
C GLY A 205 16.56 -3.57 20.25
N GLY A 206 16.45 -2.98 21.45
CA GLY A 206 15.32 -3.19 22.36
C GLY A 206 14.09 -2.38 21.97
N ARG A 207 12.88 -2.95 22.07
CA ARG A 207 11.62 -2.25 21.75
C ARG A 207 11.14 -1.46 22.96
N GLU A 208 11.10 -0.14 22.84
CA GLU A 208 10.82 0.76 23.97
C GLU A 208 9.39 1.30 23.97
N GLY A 209 8.74 1.41 22.80
CA GLY A 209 7.37 1.93 22.73
C GLY A 209 6.99 2.45 21.36
N ARG A 210 6.16 3.50 21.33
CA ARG A 210 5.71 4.17 20.09
C ARG A 210 5.84 5.68 20.21
N THR A 211 6.10 6.36 19.10
CA THR A 211 6.19 7.83 19.07
C THR A 211 4.83 8.50 19.32
N PRO A 212 4.78 9.64 20.04
CA PRO A 212 5.89 10.25 20.78
C PRO A 212 6.26 9.46 22.05
N LEU A 213 7.56 9.30 22.30
CA LEU A 213 8.10 8.55 23.44
C LEU A 213 9.17 9.37 24.16
N SER A 214 9.15 9.36 25.49
CA SER A 214 10.22 9.91 26.34
C SER A 214 10.70 8.81 27.27
N LEU A 215 12.00 8.52 27.26
CA LEU A 215 12.60 7.50 28.11
C LEU A 215 13.95 7.96 28.68
N ALA A 216 14.36 7.38 29.80
CA ALA A 216 15.69 7.57 30.33
C ALA A 216 16.66 6.59 29.68
N VAL A 217 17.84 7.06 29.29
CA VAL A 217 18.92 6.26 28.71
C VAL A 217 20.22 6.54 29.45
N ARG A 218 21.09 5.54 29.52
CA ARG A 218 22.42 5.72 30.11
C ARG A 218 23.23 6.73 29.28
N PRO A 219 24.21 7.41 29.86
CA PRO A 219 25.12 8.20 29.05
C PRO A 219 25.93 7.31 28.10
N GLY A 220 26.07 7.73 26.85
CA GLY A 220 26.76 6.98 25.80
C GLY A 220 26.08 7.05 24.44
N ARG A 221 26.65 6.30 23.48
CA ARG A 221 26.12 6.20 22.12
C ARG A 221 24.97 5.19 22.09
N HIS A 222 23.81 5.63 21.60
CA HIS A 222 22.62 4.80 21.39
C HIS A 222 22.23 4.79 19.91
N GLU A 223 21.83 3.63 19.39
CA GLU A 223 21.19 3.51 18.09
C GLU A 223 19.67 3.55 18.27
N VAL A 224 19.01 4.49 17.60
CA VAL A 224 17.56 4.67 17.61
C VAL A 224 17.01 4.27 16.26
N GLU A 225 16.12 3.29 16.23
CA GLU A 225 15.40 2.84 15.03
C GLU A 225 13.90 3.05 15.18
N LEU A 226 13.26 3.65 14.18
CA LEU A 226 11.81 3.82 14.12
C LEU A 226 11.24 2.99 12.96
N ARG A 227 10.20 2.22 13.25
CA ARG A 227 9.48 1.40 12.27
C ARG A 227 8.01 1.77 12.23
N LEU A 228 7.48 2.01 11.04
CA LEU A 228 6.05 2.19 10.83
C LEU A 228 5.61 1.45 9.57
N PRO A 229 4.57 0.60 9.61
CA PRO A 229 4.11 -0.14 8.43
C PRO A 229 3.83 0.77 7.22
N GLY A 230 4.41 0.43 6.07
CA GLY A 230 4.29 1.21 4.83
C GLY A 230 5.27 2.38 4.72
N TYR A 231 6.23 2.51 5.63
CA TYR A 231 7.28 3.52 5.62
C TYR A 231 8.66 2.88 5.76
N ALA A 232 9.66 3.47 5.11
CA ALA A 232 11.04 3.03 5.23
C ALA A 232 11.53 3.22 6.69
N PRO A 233 12.30 2.27 7.26
CA PRO A 233 12.81 2.39 8.62
C PRO A 233 13.77 3.58 8.73
N TYR A 234 13.62 4.36 9.81
CA TYR A 234 14.53 5.46 10.13
C TYR A 234 15.54 5.00 11.17
N ARG A 235 16.81 5.32 10.98
CA ARG A 235 17.90 5.02 11.93
C ARG A 235 18.70 6.28 12.24
N ALA A 236 19.03 6.49 13.51
CA ALA A 236 19.93 7.55 13.95
C ALA A 236 20.80 7.05 15.10
N ALA A 237 22.06 7.49 15.14
CA ALA A 237 22.90 7.32 16.32
C ALA A 237 22.93 8.63 17.12
N VAL A 238 22.61 8.56 18.40
CA VAL A 238 22.68 9.69 19.32
C VAL A 238 23.76 9.43 20.38
N ASN A 239 24.43 10.47 20.84
CA ASN A 239 25.40 10.37 21.94
C ASN A 239 24.88 11.17 23.12
N ALA A 240 24.31 10.47 24.10
CA ALA A 240 23.65 11.06 25.24
C ALA A 240 24.65 11.36 26.36
N ARG A 241 24.69 12.60 26.85
CA ARG A 241 25.54 12.99 27.99
C ARG A 241 24.77 12.91 29.32
N PRO A 242 25.47 12.78 30.47
CA PRO A 242 24.78 12.70 31.76
C PRO A 242 23.84 13.88 32.01
N GLY A 243 22.57 13.59 32.34
CA GLY A 243 21.52 14.58 32.59
C GLY A 243 21.04 15.38 31.36
N GLU A 244 21.54 15.06 30.15
CA GLU A 244 21.13 15.74 28.91
C GLU A 244 19.71 15.33 28.48
N ARG A 245 19.02 16.23 27.79
CA ARG A 245 17.80 15.89 27.04
C ARG A 245 18.10 15.88 25.54
N VAL A 246 18.07 14.70 24.94
CA VAL A 246 18.33 14.48 23.51
C VAL A 246 17.00 14.34 22.77
N ARG A 247 16.83 15.06 21.66
CA ARG A 247 15.63 15.01 20.82
C ARG A 247 15.91 14.35 19.48
N VAL A 248 15.11 13.35 19.13
CA VAL A 248 15.11 12.69 17.82
C VAL A 248 13.75 12.90 17.16
N PHE A 249 13.75 13.55 16.00
CA PHE A 249 12.53 13.72 15.20
C PHE A 249 12.71 13.09 13.81
N ALA A 250 11.91 12.07 13.51
CA ALA A 250 11.95 11.39 12.23
C ALA A 250 10.78 11.81 11.32
N ARG A 251 11.09 12.29 10.11
CA ARG A 251 10.10 12.37 9.02
C ARG A 251 10.17 11.05 8.25
N LEU A 252 9.17 10.19 8.43
CA LEU A 252 9.15 8.88 7.80
C LEU A 252 8.74 9.02 6.34
N VAL A 253 9.47 8.34 5.46
CA VAL A 253 9.21 8.34 4.02
C VAL A 253 8.39 7.09 3.70
N PRO A 254 7.19 7.21 3.08
CA PRO A 254 6.43 6.06 2.63
C PRO A 254 7.27 5.18 1.73
N GLU A 255 7.20 3.86 1.89
CA GLU A 255 7.84 2.96 0.94
C GLU A 255 7.15 3.09 -0.42
N PRO A 256 7.92 3.12 -1.52
CA PRO A 256 7.33 3.08 -2.84
C PRO A 256 6.53 1.79 -2.98
N LYS A 257 5.24 1.93 -3.33
CA LYS A 257 4.42 0.77 -3.66
C LYS A 257 5.06 0.10 -4.86
N LYS A 258 5.44 -1.16 -4.71
CA LYS A 258 5.89 -2.01 -5.81
C LYS A 258 4.74 -2.17 -6.77
N GLU A 259 4.70 -1.37 -7.83
CA GLU A 259 3.60 -1.33 -8.79
C GLU A 259 4.08 -1.77 -10.17
N GLY A 260 3.19 -2.42 -10.92
CA GLY A 260 3.33 -2.70 -12.34
C GLY A 260 2.14 -2.16 -13.12
N VAL A 261 2.18 -2.30 -14.45
CA VAL A 261 1.09 -1.90 -15.34
C VAL A 261 0.39 -3.14 -15.89
N LEU A 262 -0.91 -3.26 -15.67
CA LEU A 262 -1.76 -4.22 -16.36
C LEU A 262 -2.39 -3.55 -17.59
N SER A 263 -2.07 -4.02 -18.79
CA SER A 263 -2.69 -3.58 -20.05
C SER A 263 -3.68 -4.65 -20.54
N VAL A 264 -4.95 -4.29 -20.65
CA VAL A 264 -6.04 -5.18 -21.04
C VAL A 264 -6.67 -4.70 -22.34
N SER A 265 -6.81 -5.61 -23.30
CA SER A 265 -7.42 -5.33 -24.60
C SER A 265 -8.30 -6.50 -25.04
N SER A 266 -9.25 -6.24 -25.94
CA SER A 266 -10.13 -7.28 -26.46
C SER A 266 -10.49 -7.08 -27.93
N SER A 267 -10.95 -8.16 -28.56
CA SER A 267 -11.59 -8.16 -29.86
C SER A 267 -12.94 -8.89 -29.78
N PRO A 268 -14.08 -8.19 -29.95
CA PRO A 268 -14.20 -6.74 -30.18
C PRO A 268 -13.75 -5.87 -28.99
N GLN A 269 -13.47 -4.59 -29.24
CA GLN A 269 -13.15 -3.61 -28.19
C GLN A 269 -14.41 -3.14 -27.45
N GLY A 270 -14.22 -2.42 -26.32
CA GLY A 270 -15.31 -1.87 -25.52
C GLY A 270 -15.86 -2.83 -24.45
N ALA A 271 -15.20 -3.96 -24.22
CA ALA A 271 -15.56 -4.90 -23.17
C ALA A 271 -15.29 -4.29 -21.79
N GLU A 272 -16.21 -4.43 -20.86
CA GLU A 272 -16.04 -4.04 -19.46
C GLU A 272 -14.96 -4.90 -18.80
N VAL A 273 -14.02 -4.26 -18.11
CA VAL A 273 -12.89 -4.91 -17.45
C VAL A 273 -13.11 -4.89 -15.94
N TYR A 274 -13.19 -6.06 -15.34
CA TYR A 274 -13.28 -6.26 -13.91
C TYR A 274 -11.96 -6.85 -13.40
N VAL A 275 -11.46 -6.33 -12.27
CA VAL A 275 -10.27 -6.83 -11.59
C VAL A 275 -10.66 -7.16 -10.16
N ASP A 276 -10.53 -8.43 -9.78
CA ASP A 276 -11.02 -9.02 -8.52
C ASP A 276 -12.49 -8.68 -8.24
N GLY A 277 -13.32 -8.73 -9.30
CA GLY A 277 -14.75 -8.46 -9.24
C GLY A 277 -15.15 -6.98 -9.26
N ALA A 278 -14.20 -6.04 -9.14
CA ALA A 278 -14.48 -4.61 -9.21
C ALA A 278 -14.34 -4.08 -10.65
N LEU A 279 -15.35 -3.34 -11.14
CA LEU A 279 -15.30 -2.68 -12.46
C LEU A 279 -14.19 -1.61 -12.48
N ARG A 280 -13.30 -1.69 -13.46
CA ARG A 280 -12.17 -0.75 -13.63
C ARG A 280 -12.25 0.12 -14.87
N GLY A 281 -13.09 -0.23 -15.84
CA GLY A 281 -13.24 0.51 -17.09
C GLY A 281 -13.63 -0.39 -18.25
N ARG A 282 -13.29 0.02 -19.48
CA ARG A 282 -13.54 -0.75 -20.71
C ARG A 282 -12.27 -0.88 -21.54
N THR A 283 -12.15 -1.95 -22.34
CA THR A 283 -10.99 -2.15 -23.22
C THR A 283 -10.95 -1.13 -24.37
N PRO A 284 -9.74 -0.67 -24.79
CA PRO A 284 -8.44 -0.93 -24.17
C PRO A 284 -8.24 -0.15 -22.86
N LEU A 285 -7.67 -0.81 -21.84
CA LEU A 285 -7.48 -0.24 -20.50
C LEU A 285 -6.07 -0.51 -19.98
N ALA A 286 -5.42 0.50 -19.40
CA ALA A 286 -4.15 0.34 -18.68
C ALA A 286 -4.33 0.76 -17.21
N LEU A 287 -3.95 -0.11 -16.28
CA LEU A 287 -4.08 0.10 -14.84
C LEU A 287 -2.72 -0.04 -14.16
N ARG A 288 -2.40 0.87 -13.23
CA ARG A 288 -1.31 0.66 -12.27
C ARG A 288 -1.85 -0.10 -11.08
N LEU A 289 -1.23 -1.25 -10.79
CA LEU A 289 -1.65 -2.14 -9.71
C LEU A 289 -0.41 -2.52 -8.89
N PRO A 290 -0.55 -2.69 -7.56
CA PRO A 290 0.49 -3.30 -6.73
C PRO A 290 0.93 -4.65 -7.28
N GLU A 291 2.16 -5.05 -7.01
CA GLU A 291 2.65 -6.39 -7.30
C GLU A 291 1.71 -7.43 -6.65
N GLY A 292 1.27 -8.40 -7.44
CA GLY A 292 0.26 -9.35 -6.99
C GLY A 292 -0.30 -10.22 -8.11
N ARG A 293 -1.22 -11.10 -7.75
CA ARG A 293 -2.04 -11.89 -8.68
C ARG A 293 -3.45 -11.33 -8.67
N TYR A 294 -4.03 -11.18 -9.85
CA TYR A 294 -5.33 -10.56 -10.05
C TYR A 294 -6.20 -11.44 -10.94
N GLN A 295 -7.46 -11.60 -10.58
CA GLN A 295 -8.48 -12.22 -11.44
C GLN A 295 -9.07 -11.14 -12.35
N VAL A 296 -8.83 -11.27 -13.66
CA VAL A 296 -9.31 -10.34 -14.68
C VAL A 296 -10.47 -10.97 -15.42
N GLU A 297 -11.62 -10.29 -15.43
CA GLU A 297 -12.81 -10.71 -16.16
C GLU A 297 -13.22 -9.64 -17.17
N LEU A 298 -13.46 -10.04 -18.42
CA LEU A 298 -13.97 -9.18 -19.47
C LEU A 298 -15.40 -9.57 -19.82
N ARG A 299 -16.30 -8.58 -19.86
CA ARG A 299 -17.70 -8.76 -20.24
C ARG A 299 -18.06 -7.86 -21.40
N LEU A 300 -18.69 -8.43 -22.43
CA LEU A 300 -19.24 -7.67 -23.55
C LEU A 300 -20.63 -8.24 -23.88
N PRO A 301 -21.69 -7.41 -23.96
CA PRO A 301 -23.04 -7.90 -24.25
C PRO A 301 -23.11 -8.76 -25.52
N GLY A 302 -23.71 -9.94 -25.40
CA GLY A 302 -23.81 -10.91 -26.49
C GLY A 302 -22.54 -11.70 -26.78
N TYR A 303 -21.57 -11.69 -25.87
CA TYR A 303 -20.36 -12.52 -25.90
C TYR A 303 -20.20 -13.29 -24.59
N ALA A 304 -19.57 -14.46 -24.66
CA ALA A 304 -19.20 -15.23 -23.48
C ALA A 304 -18.17 -14.46 -22.63
N PRO A 305 -18.28 -14.46 -21.29
CA PRO A 305 -17.32 -13.79 -20.43
C PRO A 305 -15.94 -14.47 -20.52
N TYR A 306 -14.88 -13.66 -20.54
CA TYR A 306 -13.50 -14.15 -20.53
C TYR A 306 -12.89 -13.93 -19.15
N ARG A 307 -12.27 -14.96 -18.55
CA ARG A 307 -11.64 -14.91 -17.23
C ARG A 307 -10.20 -15.40 -17.29
N VAL A 308 -9.27 -14.68 -16.67
CA VAL A 308 -7.86 -15.07 -16.58
C VAL A 308 -7.22 -14.56 -15.30
N GLU A 309 -6.31 -15.34 -14.70
CA GLU A 309 -5.43 -14.85 -13.64
C GLU A 309 -4.17 -14.23 -14.26
N VAL A 310 -3.83 -13.00 -13.85
CA VAL A 310 -2.63 -12.32 -14.29
C VAL A 310 -1.75 -11.97 -13.09
N ARG A 311 -0.43 -12.14 -13.24
CA ARG A 311 0.55 -11.67 -12.26
C ARG A 311 1.10 -10.31 -12.70
N VAL A 312 0.96 -9.31 -11.84
CA VAL A 312 1.60 -7.99 -11.99
C VAL A 312 2.86 -7.99 -11.13
N ARG A 313 3.98 -7.53 -11.70
CA ARG A 313 5.27 -7.39 -11.02
C ARG A 313 5.73 -5.94 -11.04
N GLU A 314 6.56 -5.58 -10.08
CA GLU A 314 7.18 -4.26 -9.98
C GLU A 314 7.86 -3.85 -11.30
N GLY A 315 7.52 -2.67 -11.82
CA GLY A 315 8.13 -2.09 -13.03
C GLY A 315 7.76 -2.79 -14.35
N GLU A 316 7.11 -3.95 -14.32
CA GLU A 316 6.72 -4.70 -15.52
C GLU A 316 5.37 -4.26 -16.08
N ARG A 317 5.15 -4.53 -17.38
CA ARG A 317 3.86 -4.38 -18.04
C ARG A 317 3.26 -5.76 -18.37
N ALA A 318 2.34 -6.23 -17.54
CA ALA A 318 1.55 -7.42 -17.83
C ALA A 318 0.51 -7.11 -18.92
N GLN A 319 0.31 -8.05 -19.86
CA GLN A 319 -0.60 -7.87 -20.98
C GLN A 319 -1.65 -8.97 -21.00
N VAL A 320 -2.91 -8.57 -21.18
CA VAL A 320 -4.04 -9.47 -21.41
C VAL A 320 -4.71 -9.06 -22.71
N PHE A 321 -4.82 -10.01 -23.63
CA PHE A 321 -5.61 -9.87 -24.86
C PHE A 321 -6.66 -10.97 -24.92
N ALA A 322 -7.93 -10.59 -24.95
CA ALA A 322 -9.05 -11.52 -25.06
C ALA A 322 -9.71 -11.44 -26.44
N ARG A 323 -9.76 -12.57 -27.16
CA ARG A 323 -10.66 -12.72 -28.31
C ARG A 323 -12.00 -13.25 -27.78
N LEU A 324 -13.02 -12.41 -27.78
CA LEU A 324 -14.32 -12.76 -27.21
C LEU A 324 -15.14 -13.58 -28.20
N VAL A 325 -15.81 -14.61 -27.67
CA VAL A 325 -16.65 -15.53 -28.45
C VAL A 325 -18.10 -15.04 -28.39
N PRO A 326 -18.75 -14.72 -29.52
CA PRO A 326 -20.16 -14.36 -29.54
C PRO A 326 -21.02 -15.47 -28.92
N LEU A 327 -22.04 -15.10 -28.16
CA LEU A 327 -23.06 -16.05 -27.75
C LEU A 327 -23.97 -16.36 -28.94
N PRO A 328 -24.42 -17.61 -29.09
CA PRO A 328 -25.44 -17.96 -30.07
C PRO A 328 -26.69 -17.10 -29.87
N ARG A 329 -27.24 -16.59 -30.97
CA ARG A 329 -28.48 -15.78 -30.95
C ARG A 329 -29.59 -16.39 -31.77
N GLU A 330 -29.33 -17.49 -32.46
CA GLU A 330 -30.28 -18.12 -33.37
C GLU A 330 -30.58 -19.54 -32.92
N GLY A 331 -31.82 -19.96 -33.14
CA GLY A 331 -32.27 -21.34 -33.06
C GLY A 331 -32.89 -21.77 -34.40
N THR A 332 -33.14 -23.07 -34.55
CA THR A 332 -33.74 -23.63 -35.77
C THR A 332 -35.22 -23.92 -35.56
N LEU A 333 -36.09 -23.43 -36.45
CA LEU A 333 -37.50 -23.83 -36.52
C LEU A 333 -37.72 -24.74 -37.72
N VAL A 334 -38.15 -25.97 -37.46
CA VAL A 334 -38.58 -26.93 -38.47
C VAL A 334 -40.11 -26.98 -38.50
N LEU A 335 -40.70 -26.70 -39.65
CA LEU A 335 -42.14 -26.64 -39.85
C LEU A 335 -42.60 -27.72 -40.81
N GLU A 336 -43.59 -28.50 -40.39
CA GLU A 336 -44.26 -29.50 -41.19
C GLU A 336 -45.77 -29.20 -41.20
N ALA A 337 -46.42 -29.36 -42.34
CA ALA A 337 -47.85 -29.11 -42.50
C ALA A 337 -48.51 -30.26 -43.23
N ARG A 338 -49.74 -30.59 -42.85
CA ARG A 338 -50.63 -31.48 -43.59
C ARG A 338 -51.90 -30.72 -43.98
N PRO A 339 -52.22 -30.62 -45.28
CA PRO A 339 -51.43 -31.09 -46.42
C PRO A 339 -50.10 -30.33 -46.56
N GLU A 340 -49.13 -30.96 -47.22
CA GLU A 340 -47.87 -30.31 -47.57
C GLU A 340 -48.08 -29.17 -48.58
N GLY A 341 -47.11 -28.27 -48.67
CA GLY A 341 -47.15 -27.12 -49.58
C GLY A 341 -47.87 -25.88 -49.04
N ALA A 342 -48.31 -25.91 -47.78
CA ALA A 342 -48.88 -24.75 -47.09
C ALA A 342 -47.86 -23.59 -47.05
N GLU A 343 -48.30 -22.38 -47.40
CA GLU A 343 -47.48 -21.17 -47.30
C GLU A 343 -47.22 -20.83 -45.84
N VAL A 344 -45.95 -20.57 -45.52
CA VAL A 344 -45.49 -20.27 -44.18
C VAL A 344 -45.09 -18.80 -44.11
N TYR A 345 -45.67 -18.10 -43.15
CA TYR A 345 -45.29 -16.74 -42.77
C TYR A 345 -44.71 -16.76 -41.36
N VAL A 346 -43.59 -16.08 -41.18
CA VAL A 346 -42.99 -15.83 -39.86
C VAL A 346 -42.90 -14.32 -39.67
N ASP A 347 -43.47 -13.83 -38.56
CA ASP A 347 -43.59 -12.40 -38.23
C ASP A 347 -44.15 -11.55 -39.38
N GLY A 348 -45.17 -12.09 -40.05
CA GLY A 348 -45.87 -11.44 -41.16
C GLY A 348 -45.16 -11.53 -42.52
N ARG A 349 -43.93 -12.05 -42.60
CA ARG A 349 -43.19 -12.22 -43.86
C ARG A 349 -43.33 -13.64 -44.40
N LEU A 350 -43.65 -13.77 -45.69
CA LEU A 350 -43.63 -15.08 -46.39
C LEU A 350 -42.19 -15.60 -46.43
N VAL A 351 -41.96 -16.77 -45.83
CA VAL A 351 -40.63 -17.40 -45.74
C VAL A 351 -40.50 -18.65 -46.62
N GLY A 352 -41.61 -19.23 -47.06
CA GLY A 352 -41.60 -20.39 -47.96
C GLY A 352 -42.88 -21.21 -47.88
N ARG A 353 -42.76 -22.52 -48.19
CA ARG A 353 -43.84 -23.51 -48.09
C ARG A 353 -43.38 -24.72 -47.29
N ALA A 354 -44.24 -25.27 -46.45
CA ALA A 354 -43.93 -26.44 -45.61
C ALA A 354 -43.87 -27.73 -46.45
N PRO A 355 -43.00 -28.71 -46.11
CA PRO A 355 -42.04 -28.68 -45.00
C PRO A 355 -40.84 -27.75 -45.25
N LEU A 356 -40.38 -27.03 -44.22
CA LEU A 356 -39.21 -26.15 -44.30
C LEU A 356 -38.45 -26.03 -42.97
N SER A 357 -37.18 -25.62 -43.04
CA SER A 357 -36.32 -25.36 -41.87
C SER A 357 -35.73 -23.95 -41.97
N LEU A 358 -35.75 -23.18 -40.87
CA LEU A 358 -35.30 -21.79 -40.81
C LEU A 358 -34.41 -21.56 -39.59
N SER A 359 -33.36 -20.76 -39.76
CA SER A 359 -32.64 -20.15 -38.62
C SER A 359 -33.35 -18.83 -38.27
N LEU A 360 -33.75 -18.68 -37.01
CA LEU A 360 -34.44 -17.51 -36.48
C LEU A 360 -33.71 -17.00 -35.26
N GLU A 361 -33.73 -15.69 -35.03
CA GLU A 361 -33.24 -15.13 -33.76
C GLU A 361 -33.99 -15.77 -32.58
N ALA A 362 -33.36 -15.82 -31.42
CA ALA A 362 -33.99 -16.33 -30.23
C ALA A 362 -35.06 -15.35 -29.74
N GLY A 363 -36.25 -15.86 -29.45
CA GLY A 363 -37.39 -15.05 -29.06
C GLY A 363 -38.72 -15.66 -29.47
N LEU A 364 -39.79 -14.88 -29.25
CA LEU A 364 -41.13 -15.24 -29.66
C LEU A 364 -41.37 -14.82 -31.11
N HIS A 365 -41.72 -15.79 -31.95
CA HIS A 365 -42.07 -15.59 -33.35
C HIS A 365 -43.53 -15.95 -33.58
N GLU A 366 -44.24 -15.16 -34.37
CA GLU A 366 -45.57 -15.52 -34.85
C GLU A 366 -45.45 -16.33 -36.14
N VAL A 367 -45.99 -17.54 -36.11
CA VAL A 367 -46.03 -18.46 -37.25
C VAL A 367 -47.45 -18.53 -37.76
N ARG A 368 -47.62 -18.37 -39.07
CA ARG A 368 -48.90 -18.48 -39.76
C ARG A 368 -48.79 -19.38 -40.99
N LEU A 369 -49.69 -20.36 -41.08
CA LEU A 369 -49.76 -21.31 -42.20
C LEU A 369 -51.06 -21.11 -42.98
N LEU A 370 -50.96 -21.07 -44.31
CA LEU A 370 -52.08 -20.95 -45.23
C LEU A 370 -52.03 -22.06 -46.28
N ALA A 371 -53.14 -22.78 -46.46
CA ALA A 371 -53.31 -23.72 -47.57
C ALA A 371 -54.70 -23.54 -48.21
N PRO A 372 -54.82 -23.61 -49.55
CA PRO A 372 -56.12 -23.52 -50.22
C PRO A 372 -57.11 -24.57 -49.73
N GLY A 373 -58.31 -24.14 -49.32
CA GLY A 373 -59.36 -25.04 -48.81
C GLY A 373 -59.25 -25.39 -47.32
N TYR A 374 -58.29 -24.81 -46.59
CA TYR A 374 -58.06 -25.04 -45.16
C TYR A 374 -58.15 -23.74 -44.35
N ALA A 375 -58.50 -23.87 -43.08
CA ALA A 375 -58.49 -22.77 -42.13
C ALA A 375 -57.05 -22.31 -41.88
N GLU A 376 -56.87 -21.00 -41.68
CA GLU A 376 -55.59 -20.44 -41.26
C GLU A 376 -55.17 -21.03 -39.91
N TYR A 377 -53.92 -21.47 -39.82
CA TYR A 377 -53.29 -21.76 -38.54
C TYR A 377 -52.38 -20.61 -38.13
N ARG A 378 -52.46 -20.21 -36.86
CA ARG A 378 -51.61 -19.17 -36.26
C ARG A 378 -51.17 -19.57 -34.87
N ALA A 379 -49.88 -19.45 -34.57
CA ALA A 379 -49.32 -19.70 -33.25
C ALA A 379 -48.13 -18.78 -32.95
N ARG A 380 -47.86 -18.56 -31.67
CA ARG A 380 -46.59 -17.97 -31.22
C ARG A 380 -45.68 -19.07 -30.73
N VAL A 381 -44.45 -19.10 -31.22
CA VAL A 381 -43.44 -20.09 -30.85
C VAL A 381 -42.23 -19.40 -30.24
N GLU A 382 -41.66 -20.01 -29.19
CA GLU A 382 -40.41 -19.54 -28.59
C GLU A 382 -39.24 -20.29 -29.22
N VAL A 383 -38.38 -19.59 -29.96
CA VAL A 383 -37.12 -20.09 -30.48
C VAL A 383 -36.05 -19.80 -29.44
N ARG A 384 -35.29 -20.83 -29.04
CA ARG A 384 -34.15 -20.69 -28.11
C ARG A 384 -32.84 -20.83 -28.86
N PRO A 385 -31.77 -20.13 -28.44
CA PRO A 385 -30.47 -20.23 -29.10
C PRO A 385 -29.97 -21.68 -29.11
N GLU A 386 -29.39 -22.11 -30.24
CA GLU A 386 -28.86 -23.47 -30.48
C GLU A 386 -29.87 -24.62 -30.38
N GLU A 387 -31.13 -24.35 -30.06
CA GLU A 387 -32.18 -25.37 -30.02
C GLU A 387 -32.86 -25.54 -31.38
N THR A 388 -33.37 -26.74 -31.64
CA THR A 388 -34.26 -27.00 -32.78
C THR A 388 -35.68 -27.20 -32.28
N LEU A 389 -36.56 -26.24 -32.57
CA LEU A 389 -37.99 -26.37 -32.36
C LEU A 389 -38.63 -27.04 -33.58
N ARG A 390 -39.44 -28.08 -33.35
CA ARG A 390 -40.24 -28.73 -34.39
C ARG A 390 -41.72 -28.41 -34.19
N LEU A 391 -42.37 -27.87 -35.21
CA LEU A 391 -43.80 -27.61 -35.23
C LEU A 391 -44.45 -28.35 -36.40
N SER A 392 -45.20 -29.39 -36.08
CA SER A 392 -45.99 -30.17 -37.04
C SER A 392 -47.46 -29.80 -36.89
N VAL A 393 -48.10 -29.34 -37.98
CA VAL A 393 -49.46 -28.82 -37.99
C VAL A 393 -50.34 -29.62 -38.94
N GLU A 394 -51.47 -30.10 -38.45
CA GLU A 394 -52.54 -30.63 -39.31
C GLU A 394 -53.58 -29.53 -39.52
N LEU A 395 -53.68 -29.01 -40.75
CA LEU A 395 -54.60 -27.93 -41.08
C LEU A 395 -56.02 -28.49 -41.15
N VAL A 396 -56.98 -27.70 -40.64
CA VAL A 396 -58.39 -28.08 -40.62
C VAL A 396 -59.02 -27.70 -41.96
N PRO A 397 -59.59 -28.64 -42.74
CA PRO A 397 -60.32 -28.31 -43.97
C PRO A 397 -61.47 -27.34 -43.71
N LEU A 398 -61.88 -26.56 -44.72
CA LEU A 398 -63.07 -25.69 -44.63
C LEU A 398 -64.31 -26.31 -45.30
N ARG A 399 -64.13 -27.45 -45.95
CA ARG A 399 -65.16 -28.18 -46.69
C ARG A 399 -65.13 -29.65 -46.31
N ALA A 400 -66.27 -30.31 -46.44
CA ALA A 400 -66.40 -31.75 -46.39
C ALA A 400 -66.84 -32.31 -47.73
N THR A 401 -66.45 -33.56 -47.98
CA THR A 401 -67.04 -34.40 -49.00
C THR A 401 -68.36 -34.99 -48.49
N LEU A 402 -69.45 -34.74 -49.20
CA LEU A 402 -70.73 -35.40 -49.02
C LEU A 402 -70.96 -36.41 -50.14
N GLU A 403 -71.29 -37.65 -49.78
CA GLU A 403 -71.78 -38.65 -50.74
C GLU A 403 -73.30 -38.77 -50.60
N VAL A 404 -74.03 -38.24 -51.56
CA VAL A 404 -75.48 -38.25 -51.59
C VAL A 404 -75.97 -39.46 -52.38
N TYR A 405 -76.62 -40.39 -51.68
CA TYR A 405 -77.33 -41.50 -52.28
C TYR A 405 -78.83 -41.21 -52.34
N VAL A 406 -79.43 -41.46 -53.50
CA VAL A 406 -80.86 -41.36 -53.74
C VAL A 406 -81.31 -42.62 -54.46
N ASN A 407 -82.47 -43.17 -54.06
CA ASN A 407 -83.07 -44.35 -54.69
C ASN A 407 -83.47 -44.18 -56.17
N VAL A 408 -83.37 -42.96 -56.71
CA VAL A 408 -83.70 -42.59 -58.09
C VAL A 408 -82.68 -41.58 -58.62
N GLU A 409 -82.60 -41.44 -59.94
CA GLU A 409 -81.84 -40.35 -60.55
C GLU A 409 -82.51 -39.01 -60.26
N ALA A 410 -81.79 -38.14 -59.57
CA ALA A 410 -82.27 -36.86 -59.08
C ALA A 410 -81.25 -35.76 -59.39
N ARG A 411 -81.75 -34.57 -59.76
CA ARG A 411 -80.96 -33.34 -59.71
C ARG A 411 -80.81 -32.93 -58.25
N VAL A 412 -79.59 -32.65 -57.85
CA VAL A 412 -79.21 -32.27 -56.48
C VAL A 412 -78.86 -30.80 -56.49
N PHE A 413 -79.44 -30.06 -55.56
CA PHE A 413 -79.16 -28.65 -55.33
C PHE A 413 -78.64 -28.46 -53.91
N LEU A 414 -77.63 -27.62 -53.74
CA LEU A 414 -77.12 -27.19 -52.43
C LEU A 414 -77.29 -25.67 -52.38
N ASP A 415 -78.02 -25.18 -51.37
CA ASP A 415 -78.35 -23.76 -51.20
C ASP A 415 -78.94 -23.08 -52.45
N GLY A 416 -79.74 -23.84 -53.22
CA GLY A 416 -80.40 -23.37 -54.43
C GLY A 416 -79.58 -23.48 -55.72
N GLU A 417 -78.30 -23.84 -55.66
CA GLU A 417 -77.46 -24.09 -56.85
C GLU A 417 -77.43 -25.58 -57.23
N GLU A 418 -77.60 -25.92 -58.52
CA GLU A 418 -77.52 -27.32 -58.97
C GLU A 418 -76.06 -27.80 -58.92
N VAL A 419 -75.74 -28.63 -57.94
CA VAL A 419 -74.39 -29.20 -57.75
C VAL A 419 -74.17 -30.47 -58.56
N GLY A 420 -75.23 -31.09 -59.09
CA GLY A 420 -75.11 -32.22 -60.01
C GLY A 420 -76.33 -33.10 -60.08
N ARG A 421 -76.14 -34.32 -60.61
CA ARG A 421 -77.19 -35.34 -60.71
C ARG A 421 -76.69 -36.66 -60.17
N THR A 422 -77.53 -37.39 -59.42
CA THR A 422 -77.19 -38.75 -59.00
C THR A 422 -77.15 -39.68 -60.22
N ARG A 423 -76.03 -40.39 -60.40
CA ARG A 423 -75.86 -41.42 -61.45
C ARG A 423 -75.73 -42.77 -60.79
N GLY A 424 -76.54 -43.75 -61.19
CA GLY A 424 -76.63 -45.03 -60.48
C GLY A 424 -77.03 -44.86 -58.99
N GLY A 425 -77.73 -43.78 -58.68
CA GLY A 425 -78.16 -43.43 -57.32
C GLY A 425 -77.15 -42.64 -56.49
N TYR A 426 -75.94 -42.32 -56.97
CA TYR A 426 -74.92 -41.61 -56.16
C TYR A 426 -74.47 -40.28 -56.78
N LEU A 427 -74.17 -39.30 -55.93
CA LEU A 427 -73.46 -38.07 -56.25
C LEU A 427 -72.46 -37.74 -55.14
N ARG A 428 -71.18 -37.55 -55.48
CA ARG A 428 -70.18 -36.99 -54.57
C ARG A 428 -70.08 -35.50 -54.82
N LEU A 429 -70.16 -34.69 -53.76
CA LEU A 429 -70.04 -33.24 -53.81
C LEU A 429 -69.22 -32.72 -52.64
N GLU A 430 -68.65 -31.53 -52.77
CA GLU A 430 -68.00 -30.83 -51.66
C GLU A 430 -68.90 -29.71 -51.16
N ALA A 431 -69.06 -29.62 -49.85
CA ALA A 431 -69.83 -28.56 -49.19
C ALA A 431 -68.97 -27.87 -48.13
N PRO A 432 -69.03 -26.53 -47.99
CA PRO A 432 -68.47 -25.85 -46.84
C PRO A 432 -68.95 -26.44 -45.52
N PHE A 433 -68.18 -26.29 -44.45
CA PHE A 433 -68.69 -26.54 -43.11
C PHE A 433 -69.72 -25.47 -42.74
N GLY A 434 -70.84 -25.90 -42.16
CA GLY A 434 -71.96 -25.00 -41.85
C GLY A 434 -73.32 -25.65 -42.05
N GLU A 435 -74.36 -24.85 -41.87
CA GLU A 435 -75.73 -25.23 -42.19
C GLU A 435 -76.00 -24.97 -43.67
N HIS A 436 -76.57 -25.97 -44.36
CA HIS A 436 -76.88 -25.91 -45.79
C HIS A 436 -78.26 -26.52 -46.06
N GLU A 437 -78.92 -26.08 -47.13
CA GLU A 437 -80.16 -26.68 -47.62
C GLU A 437 -79.87 -27.60 -48.83
N LEU A 438 -80.24 -28.86 -48.73
CA LEU A 438 -80.16 -29.82 -49.83
C LEU A 438 -81.53 -30.08 -50.42
N THR A 439 -81.67 -29.80 -51.71
CA THR A 439 -82.89 -30.02 -52.47
C THR A 439 -82.70 -31.09 -53.54
N LEU A 440 -83.54 -32.12 -53.53
CA LEU A 440 -83.54 -33.24 -54.48
C LEU A 440 -84.78 -33.18 -55.38
N VAL A 441 -84.56 -33.17 -56.69
CA VAL A 441 -85.63 -33.06 -57.70
C VAL A 441 -85.51 -34.20 -58.71
N ALA A 442 -86.54 -35.04 -58.82
CA ALA A 442 -86.62 -36.14 -59.78
C ALA A 442 -88.00 -36.16 -60.48
N PRO A 443 -88.07 -36.37 -61.82
CA PRO A 443 -89.34 -36.43 -62.53
C PRO A 443 -90.28 -37.51 -61.99
N GLY A 444 -91.53 -37.15 -61.67
CA GLY A 444 -92.52 -38.08 -61.13
C GLY A 444 -92.42 -38.34 -59.61
N TYR A 445 -91.55 -37.62 -58.89
CA TYR A 445 -91.36 -37.72 -57.44
C TYR A 445 -91.63 -36.37 -56.75
N ARG A 446 -91.98 -36.40 -55.47
CA ARG A 446 -92.05 -35.19 -54.64
C ARG A 446 -90.64 -34.64 -54.42
N THR A 447 -90.47 -33.33 -54.59
CA THR A 447 -89.22 -32.64 -54.20
C THR A 447 -88.96 -32.87 -52.71
N LEU A 448 -87.73 -33.26 -52.38
CA LEU A 448 -87.25 -33.38 -51.01
C LEU A 448 -86.35 -32.19 -50.71
N VAL A 449 -86.63 -31.49 -49.61
CA VAL A 449 -85.79 -30.40 -49.09
C VAL A 449 -85.35 -30.81 -47.69
N GLN A 450 -84.05 -30.72 -47.41
CA GLN A 450 -83.46 -31.11 -46.13
C GLN A 450 -82.37 -30.12 -45.73
N THR A 451 -82.53 -29.48 -44.57
CA THR A 451 -81.45 -28.75 -43.92
C THR A 451 -80.43 -29.74 -43.33
N LEU A 452 -79.15 -29.50 -43.56
CA LEU A 452 -78.05 -30.33 -43.09
C LEU A 452 -76.94 -29.49 -42.47
N GLN A 453 -76.42 -29.97 -41.34
CA GLN A 453 -75.21 -29.42 -40.71
C GLN A 453 -73.99 -30.18 -41.22
N VAL A 454 -73.20 -29.58 -42.10
CA VAL A 454 -71.91 -30.12 -42.55
C VAL A 454 -70.84 -29.81 -41.51
N SER A 455 -70.30 -30.85 -40.90
CA SER A 455 -69.18 -30.74 -39.95
C SER A 455 -68.03 -31.72 -40.24
N GLY A 456 -68.12 -32.44 -41.36
CA GLY A 456 -67.18 -33.49 -41.75
C GLY A 456 -67.75 -34.39 -42.83
N ASP A 457 -66.88 -35.19 -43.42
CA ASP A 457 -67.23 -36.10 -44.51
C ASP A 457 -68.30 -37.10 -44.08
N ARG A 458 -69.33 -37.29 -44.91
CA ARG A 458 -70.40 -38.24 -44.59
C ARG A 458 -71.17 -38.70 -45.82
N VAL A 459 -71.81 -39.85 -45.67
CA VAL A 459 -72.75 -40.39 -46.65
C VAL A 459 -74.17 -40.04 -46.21
N LEU A 460 -74.92 -39.38 -47.08
CA LEU A 460 -76.32 -39.04 -46.89
C LEU A 460 -77.18 -39.97 -47.77
N ARG A 461 -78.23 -40.57 -47.20
CA ARG A 461 -79.10 -41.48 -47.94
C ARG A 461 -80.53 -40.98 -47.90
N PHE A 462 -81.14 -40.85 -49.08
CA PHE A 462 -82.49 -40.34 -49.25
C PHE A 462 -83.36 -41.31 -50.04
N GLN A 463 -84.63 -41.40 -49.67
CA GLN A 463 -85.64 -42.13 -50.41
C GLN A 463 -86.71 -41.14 -50.89
N MET A 464 -86.76 -40.89 -52.19
CA MET A 464 -87.79 -40.05 -52.80
C MET A 464 -89.09 -40.85 -52.97
N VAL A 465 -90.21 -40.17 -52.70
CA VAL A 465 -91.55 -40.76 -52.77
C VAL A 465 -92.20 -40.39 -54.12
N PRO A 466 -92.70 -41.37 -54.90
CA PRO A 466 -93.40 -41.10 -56.15
C PRO A 466 -94.65 -40.24 -55.93
N LEU A 467 -94.97 -39.39 -56.90
CA LEU A 467 -96.25 -38.71 -56.95
C LEU A 467 -97.33 -39.78 -57.21
N ARG A 468 -98.32 -39.93 -56.30
CA ARG A 468 -99.49 -40.78 -56.59
C ARG A 468 -100.20 -40.21 -57.82
N ARG A 469 -100.46 -41.07 -58.80
CA ARG A 469 -101.20 -40.73 -60.02
C ARG A 469 -102.62 -40.30 -59.71
#